data_AF-A0AA47MQP9-F1
#
_entry.id   AF-A0AA47MQP9-F1
#
_cell.length_a   1.000
_cell.length_b   1.000
_cell.length_c   1.000
_cell.angle_alpha   90.00
_cell.angle_beta   90.00
_cell.angle_gamma   90.00
#
_symmetry.space_group_name_H-M   'P 1'
#
loop_
_entity.id
_entity.type
_entity.pdbx_description
1 polymer ?
#
loop_
_entity_poly.entity_id
_entity_poly.type
_entity_poly.pdbx_seq_one_letter_code
_entity_poly.pdbx_strand_id
1 'polypeptide(L)'
;MSSSTPDRDSQGRKKQVSSRRSDNRTRKLKEEIDQLKTGLLREKRRAERFRKRLQSLRNTKHKATSKKNTANGFRKAAANRRSVVEFLTRDENSRLLPGKKDTVSQNKVRVQRCVLTKSLKELYKDYKPKASDRNTCACIDHENVKLLLERIHQSGLIGSKSISDALIQIVCDVKNKKCMFRQCATCCYSEIEAALPQNPGLVTWQQWERERVCSEGKTFSHFVKRALTGTWEDLLKSFNEKLDALAKHQYIWIHQVEQCRALKNSLQDHEVVVHMDFSENYACKLNVEVQSFHFGGSRKQATIHTCMVYKSGMSQAYATISDSLRHDERAVWAHLKPVLDDILSDTAITTLHFMSDGPLTQYRNRKNFYLMCTLPFLRGIKEITWNFSEKAHGKGAPDGVGGSIKRSADAFVHQGGDIQGPQELFSFLEKSSSTVKFKWIAEDDIVRVDEAVPNALPVVKGTLGIHQITTDTPGKMCHREVSCFCLRLGLQCECGSPSLFDFHSGNAASSTSSTTSTTTEDLVGKMVIVSYDKKPFVGQVQNVVGEEIEVSCMQQIGKKNNFVWPQVSDVIHYFNSDVKAIIAEPEPSTSRSSKLSDEDWDTFVST
;
A
#
# COMPACT_ATOMS: atom_id res chain seq x y z
N MET A 1 -115.58 -5.91 -68.20
CA MET A 1 -114.43 -5.60 -69.08
C MET A 1 -113.85 -4.25 -68.66
N SER A 2 -112.53 -4.06 -68.87
CA SER A 2 -111.62 -2.92 -68.55
C SER A 2 -111.46 -2.56 -67.06
N SER A 3 -110.36 -2.85 -66.34
CA SER A 3 -108.89 -2.65 -66.50
C SER A 3 -108.39 -1.29 -65.98
N SER A 4 -107.55 -1.31 -64.94
CA SER A 4 -106.38 -0.41 -64.79
C SER A 4 -105.50 -0.89 -63.63
N THR A 5 -104.22 -1.12 -63.94
CA THR A 5 -103.14 -1.45 -63.00
C THR A 5 -102.05 -0.40 -63.19
N PRO A 6 -101.47 0.16 -62.11
CA PRO A 6 -100.14 0.75 -62.16
C PRO A 6 -99.17 -0.01 -61.26
N ASP A 7 -97.93 -0.21 -61.73
CA ASP A 7 -96.66 -0.07 -60.99
C ASP A 7 -95.54 -0.95 -61.58
N ARG A 8 -94.89 -0.46 -62.64
CA ARG A 8 -93.60 -0.98 -63.13
C ARG A 8 -92.42 -0.04 -62.88
N ASP A 9 -92.64 1.19 -62.41
CA ASP A 9 -91.59 2.22 -62.30
C ASP A 9 -90.80 2.21 -60.97
N SER A 10 -91.29 1.53 -59.92
CA SER A 10 -90.65 1.54 -58.60
C SER A 10 -89.48 0.55 -58.46
N GLN A 11 -89.40 -0.50 -59.29
CA GLN A 11 -88.35 -1.52 -59.23
C GLN A 11 -87.06 -1.13 -59.99
N GLY A 12 -87.16 -0.34 -61.06
CA GLY A 12 -86.00 0.12 -61.86
C GLY A 12 -85.09 1.11 -61.10
N ARG A 13 -85.68 2.02 -60.33
CA ARG A 13 -84.93 3.01 -59.53
C ARG A 13 -84.16 2.39 -58.35
N LYS A 14 -84.68 1.34 -57.69
CA LYS A 14 -83.99 0.68 -56.57
C LYS A 14 -82.75 -0.12 -57.02
N LYS A 15 -82.78 -0.77 -58.19
CA LYS A 15 -81.61 -1.48 -58.76
C LYS A 15 -80.47 -0.55 -59.20
N GLN A 16 -80.77 0.62 -59.78
CA GLN A 16 -79.74 1.61 -60.15
C GLN A 16 -79.03 2.23 -58.95
N VAL A 17 -79.73 2.45 -57.83
CA VAL A 17 -79.13 3.04 -56.62
C VAL A 17 -78.22 2.04 -55.89
N SER A 18 -78.54 0.74 -55.91
CA SER A 18 -77.68 -0.28 -55.27
C SER A 18 -76.39 -0.55 -56.05
N SER A 19 -76.44 -0.56 -57.39
CA SER A 19 -75.24 -0.68 -58.24
C SER A 19 -74.30 0.50 -58.03
N ARG A 20 -74.80 1.74 -58.04
CA ARG A 20 -73.97 2.94 -57.81
C ARG A 20 -73.31 2.97 -56.43
N ARG A 21 -73.97 2.44 -55.39
CA ARG A 21 -73.37 2.30 -54.04
C ARG A 21 -72.26 1.24 -54.01
N SER A 22 -72.43 0.13 -54.72
CA SER A 22 -71.42 -0.92 -54.86
C SER A 22 -70.18 -0.42 -55.60
N ASP A 23 -70.38 0.32 -56.68
CA ASP A 23 -69.28 0.87 -57.49
C ASP A 23 -68.48 1.94 -56.73
N ASN A 24 -69.15 2.80 -55.95
CA ASN A 24 -68.47 3.77 -55.08
C ASN A 24 -67.68 3.09 -53.95
N ARG A 25 -68.19 2.00 -53.38
CA ARG A 25 -67.46 1.23 -52.35
C ARG A 25 -66.21 0.57 -52.93
N THR A 26 -66.33 0.01 -54.13
CA THR A 26 -65.19 -0.60 -54.85
C THR A 26 -64.13 0.44 -55.21
N ARG A 27 -64.53 1.65 -55.62
CA ARG A 27 -63.59 2.74 -55.91
C ARG A 27 -62.83 3.19 -54.66
N LYS A 28 -63.54 3.36 -53.54
CA LYS A 28 -62.95 3.75 -52.26
C LYS A 28 -61.95 2.73 -51.73
N LEU A 29 -62.27 1.43 -51.84
CA LEU A 29 -61.34 0.35 -51.48
C LEU A 29 -60.10 0.32 -52.37
N LYS A 30 -60.23 0.61 -53.68
CA LYS A 30 -59.07 0.73 -54.58
C LYS A 30 -58.17 1.90 -54.19
N GLU A 31 -58.75 3.05 -53.83
CA GLU A 31 -58.00 4.22 -53.36
C GLU A 31 -57.25 3.93 -52.04
N GLU A 32 -57.87 3.24 -51.08
CA GLU A 32 -57.21 2.82 -49.83
C GLU A 32 -56.07 1.82 -50.06
N ILE A 33 -56.26 0.84 -50.96
CA ILE A 33 -55.20 -0.13 -51.31
C ILE A 33 -54.00 0.59 -51.94
N ASP A 34 -54.23 1.58 -52.78
CA ASP A 34 -53.15 2.34 -53.42
C ASP A 34 -52.39 3.20 -52.40
N GLN A 35 -53.10 3.83 -51.47
CA GLN A 35 -52.48 4.55 -50.34
C GLN A 35 -51.61 3.62 -49.49
N LEU A 36 -52.10 2.43 -49.14
CA LEU A 36 -51.35 1.42 -48.38
C LEU A 36 -50.12 0.93 -49.14
N LYS A 37 -50.21 0.70 -50.46
CA LYS A 37 -49.05 0.32 -51.29
C LYS A 37 -47.99 1.41 -51.31
N THR A 38 -48.37 2.68 -51.44
CA THR A 38 -47.43 3.81 -51.34
C THR A 38 -46.79 3.93 -49.96
N GLY A 39 -47.55 3.67 -48.88
CA GLY A 39 -47.02 3.62 -47.52
C GLY A 39 -45.98 2.51 -47.32
N LEU A 40 -46.28 1.31 -47.81
CA LEU A 40 -45.37 0.15 -47.74
C LEU A 40 -44.06 0.41 -48.50
N LEU A 41 -44.13 1.05 -49.67
CA LEU A 41 -42.94 1.43 -50.44
C LEU A 41 -42.06 2.46 -49.72
N ARG A 42 -42.68 3.44 -49.02
CA ARG A 42 -41.94 4.41 -48.21
C ARG A 42 -41.21 3.76 -47.04
N GLU A 43 -41.86 2.84 -46.34
CA GLU A 43 -41.24 2.11 -45.22
C GLU A 43 -40.13 1.16 -45.68
N LYS A 44 -40.29 0.45 -46.81
CA LYS A 44 -39.20 -0.34 -47.42
C LYS A 44 -37.97 0.52 -47.72
N ARG A 45 -38.16 1.71 -48.31
CA ARG A 45 -37.05 2.66 -48.55
C ARG A 45 -36.42 3.20 -47.26
N ARG A 46 -37.18 3.28 -46.17
CA ARG A 46 -36.69 3.72 -44.85
C ARG A 46 -35.82 2.63 -44.21
N ALA A 47 -36.28 1.38 -44.23
CA ALA A 47 -35.53 0.22 -43.76
C ALA A 47 -34.21 0.04 -44.53
N GLU A 48 -34.21 0.22 -45.85
CA GLU A 48 -33.01 0.07 -46.67
C GLU A 48 -31.95 1.16 -46.36
N ARG A 49 -32.40 2.40 -46.13
CA ARG A 49 -31.51 3.49 -45.67
C ARG A 49 -30.91 3.20 -44.30
N PHE A 50 -31.70 2.65 -43.38
CA PHE A 50 -31.22 2.25 -42.06
C PHE A 50 -30.17 1.14 -42.15
N ARG A 51 -30.39 0.13 -43.02
CA ARG A 51 -29.44 -0.95 -43.29
C ARG A 51 -28.10 -0.43 -43.83
N LYS A 52 -28.13 0.48 -44.81
CA LYS A 52 -26.93 1.12 -45.37
C LYS A 52 -26.17 1.94 -44.31
N ARG A 53 -26.88 2.64 -43.41
CA ARG A 53 -26.29 3.39 -42.30
C ARG A 53 -25.60 2.48 -41.27
N LEU A 54 -26.21 1.35 -40.92
CA LEU A 54 -25.61 0.33 -40.04
C LEU A 54 -24.33 -0.26 -40.64
N GLN A 55 -24.34 -0.55 -41.94
CA GLN A 55 -23.17 -1.09 -42.64
C GLN A 55 -22.01 -0.07 -42.68
N SER A 56 -22.32 1.21 -42.90
CA SER A 56 -21.35 2.30 -42.79
C SER A 56 -20.73 2.37 -41.39
N LEU A 57 -21.54 2.37 -40.32
CA LEU A 57 -21.06 2.42 -38.93
C LEU A 57 -20.16 1.22 -38.58
N ARG A 58 -20.47 0.04 -39.10
CA ARG A 58 -19.67 -1.18 -38.89
C ARG A 58 -18.30 -1.08 -39.57
N ASN A 59 -18.25 -0.50 -40.78
CA ASN A 59 -16.99 -0.25 -41.50
C ASN A 59 -16.14 0.84 -40.82
N THR A 60 -16.77 1.88 -40.26
CA THR A 60 -16.05 2.92 -39.48
C THR A 60 -15.46 2.35 -38.20
N LYS A 61 -16.21 1.48 -37.49
CA LYS A 61 -15.70 0.75 -36.30
C LYS A 61 -14.50 -0.14 -36.66
N HIS A 62 -14.55 -0.91 -37.75
CA HIS A 62 -13.43 -1.76 -38.19
C HIS A 62 -12.16 -0.94 -38.54
N LYS A 63 -12.31 0.21 -39.19
CA LYS A 63 -11.17 1.12 -39.46
C LYS A 63 -10.60 1.72 -38.16
N ALA A 64 -11.44 2.03 -37.18
CA ALA A 64 -11.00 2.55 -35.89
C ALA A 64 -10.25 1.50 -35.05
N THR A 65 -10.68 0.23 -35.05
CA THR A 65 -9.96 -0.85 -34.37
C THR A 65 -8.62 -1.18 -35.05
N SER A 66 -8.56 -1.15 -36.38
CA SER A 66 -7.30 -1.33 -37.12
C SER A 66 -6.25 -0.25 -36.79
N LYS A 67 -6.67 1.03 -36.72
CA LYS A 67 -5.80 2.14 -36.27
C LYS A 67 -5.39 2.03 -34.80
N LYS A 68 -6.27 1.55 -33.91
CA LYS A 68 -5.93 1.29 -32.49
C LYS A 68 -4.87 0.20 -32.34
N ASN A 69 -4.95 -0.87 -33.14
CA ASN A 69 -4.00 -1.98 -33.06
C ASN A 69 -2.60 -1.59 -33.53
N THR A 70 -2.48 -0.77 -34.58
CA THR A 70 -1.19 -0.22 -35.04
C THR A 70 -0.60 0.77 -34.03
N ALA A 71 -1.42 1.65 -33.44
CA ALA A 71 -0.98 2.56 -32.38
C ALA A 71 -0.54 1.82 -31.10
N ASN A 72 -1.19 0.70 -30.75
CA ASN A 72 -0.77 -0.17 -29.63
C ASN A 72 0.59 -0.85 -29.90
N GLY A 73 0.90 -1.21 -31.15
CA GLY A 73 2.20 -1.75 -31.53
C GLY A 73 3.35 -0.76 -31.28
N PHE A 74 3.18 0.49 -31.71
CA PHE A 74 4.15 1.56 -31.47
C PHE A 74 4.29 1.92 -29.98
N ARG A 75 3.17 1.96 -29.23
CA ARG A 75 3.19 2.17 -27.78
C ARG A 75 3.91 1.04 -27.04
N LYS A 76 3.74 -0.22 -27.45
CA LYS A 76 4.42 -1.38 -26.87
C LYS A 76 5.94 -1.36 -27.13
N ALA A 77 6.36 -0.96 -28.32
CA ALA A 77 7.77 -0.77 -28.66
C ALA A 77 8.42 0.38 -27.86
N ALA A 78 7.70 1.50 -27.69
CA ALA A 78 8.16 2.63 -26.88
C ALA A 78 8.22 2.29 -25.37
N ALA A 79 7.25 1.54 -24.85
CA ALA A 79 7.24 1.06 -23.47
C ALA A 79 8.41 0.09 -23.20
N ASN A 80 8.69 -0.84 -24.13
CA ASN A 80 9.85 -1.71 -24.05
C ASN A 80 11.17 -0.92 -24.04
N ARG A 81 11.28 0.14 -24.85
CA ARG A 81 12.47 1.01 -24.85
C ARG A 81 12.66 1.71 -23.50
N ARG A 82 11.59 2.21 -22.88
CA ARG A 82 11.67 2.80 -21.52
C ARG A 82 12.07 1.78 -20.48
N SER A 83 11.47 0.59 -20.49
CA SER A 83 11.80 -0.49 -19.55
C SER A 83 13.26 -0.92 -19.65
N VAL A 84 13.80 -1.00 -20.88
CA VAL A 84 15.22 -1.30 -21.10
C VAL A 84 16.11 -0.16 -20.62
N VAL A 85 15.75 1.10 -20.89
CA VAL A 85 16.49 2.26 -20.39
C VAL A 85 16.49 2.26 -18.86
N GLU A 86 15.33 2.13 -18.22
CA GLU A 86 15.20 2.09 -16.76
C GLU A 86 16.05 0.97 -16.15
N PHE A 87 15.98 -0.24 -16.69
CA PHE A 87 16.81 -1.37 -16.27
C PHE A 87 18.31 -1.08 -16.39
N LEU A 88 18.75 -0.56 -17.54
CA LEU A 88 20.16 -0.25 -17.77
C LEU A 88 20.64 0.94 -16.94
N THR A 89 19.75 1.85 -16.53
CA THR A 89 20.09 3.01 -15.69
C THR A 89 20.05 2.74 -14.19
N ARG A 90 19.65 1.54 -13.74
CA ARG A 90 19.70 1.20 -12.31
C ARG A 90 21.14 1.21 -11.80
N ASP A 91 21.34 1.68 -10.57
CA ASP A 91 22.65 1.77 -9.92
C ASP A 91 23.40 0.42 -9.92
N GLU A 92 22.68 -0.70 -9.86
CA GLU A 92 23.23 -2.07 -9.93
C GLU A 92 23.81 -2.42 -11.31
N ASN A 93 23.27 -1.82 -12.37
CA ASN A 93 23.58 -2.11 -13.77
C ASN A 93 24.44 -1.03 -14.45
N SER A 94 24.51 0.17 -13.85
CA SER A 94 25.32 1.27 -14.37
C SER A 94 25.88 2.15 -13.25
N ARG A 95 27.18 2.46 -13.37
CA ARG A 95 27.92 3.35 -12.46
C ARG A 95 28.13 4.72 -13.09
N LEU A 96 27.96 5.78 -12.31
CA LEU A 96 28.30 7.15 -12.74
C LEU A 96 29.82 7.31 -12.84
N LEU A 97 30.29 8.03 -13.86
CA LEU A 97 31.69 8.43 -13.94
C LEU A 97 31.94 9.66 -13.07
N PRO A 98 33.05 9.73 -12.33
CA PRO A 98 33.29 10.79 -11.34
C PRO A 98 33.79 12.12 -11.95
N GLY A 99 34.22 12.15 -13.21
CA GLY A 99 34.87 13.33 -13.79
C GLY A 99 33.91 14.45 -14.18
N LYS A 100 34.26 15.71 -13.87
CA LYS A 100 33.52 16.91 -14.35
C LYS A 100 33.43 17.02 -15.88
N LYS A 101 34.36 16.38 -16.61
CA LYS A 101 34.38 16.29 -18.08
C LYS A 101 33.59 15.11 -18.64
N ASP A 102 33.16 14.17 -17.79
CA ASP A 102 32.37 13.00 -18.17
C ASP A 102 30.87 13.34 -18.25
N THR A 103 30.52 14.40 -18.97
CA THR A 103 29.13 14.80 -19.21
C THR A 103 28.81 14.72 -20.71
N VAL A 104 27.56 14.42 -21.04
CA VAL A 104 27.03 14.44 -22.41
C VAL A 104 25.78 15.31 -22.41
N SER A 105 25.63 16.12 -23.45
CA SER A 105 24.40 16.90 -23.66
C SER A 105 23.46 16.11 -24.57
N GLN A 106 22.30 15.72 -24.04
CA GLN A 106 21.23 15.08 -24.81
C GLN A 106 19.96 15.92 -24.65
N ASN A 107 19.33 16.32 -25.75
CA ASN A 107 18.14 17.18 -25.75
C ASN A 107 18.29 18.47 -24.93
N LYS A 108 19.47 19.12 -25.01
CA LYS A 108 19.81 20.34 -24.26
C LYS A 108 19.86 20.17 -22.73
N VAL A 109 19.82 18.94 -22.22
CA VAL A 109 20.06 18.62 -20.81
C VAL A 109 21.46 18.01 -20.70
N ARG A 110 22.30 18.56 -19.82
CA ARG A 110 23.60 17.95 -19.46
C ARG A 110 23.34 16.78 -18.52
N VAL A 111 23.82 15.60 -18.90
CA VAL A 111 23.70 14.36 -18.12
C VAL A 111 25.11 13.80 -17.88
N GLN A 112 25.37 13.32 -16.68
CA GLN A 112 26.62 12.63 -16.34
C GLN A 112 26.70 11.30 -17.11
N ARG A 113 27.87 10.94 -17.63
CA ARG A 113 28.09 9.66 -18.29
C ARG A 113 28.02 8.55 -17.26
N CYS A 114 27.30 7.48 -17.61
CA CYS A 114 27.29 6.23 -16.85
C CYS A 114 27.95 5.13 -17.68
N VAL A 115 28.63 4.20 -17.00
CA VAL A 115 29.23 3.01 -17.60
C VAL A 115 28.48 1.79 -17.08
N LEU A 116 28.15 0.85 -17.96
CA LEU A 116 27.50 -0.39 -17.55
C LEU A 116 28.44 -1.22 -16.66
N THR A 117 27.91 -1.79 -15.58
CA THR A 117 28.69 -2.59 -14.62
C THR A 117 29.04 -3.98 -15.16
N LYS A 118 28.28 -4.46 -16.16
CA LYS A 118 28.49 -5.74 -16.85
C LYS A 118 28.34 -5.55 -18.37
N SER A 119 28.71 -6.55 -19.15
CA SER A 119 28.48 -6.54 -20.60
C SER A 119 26.97 -6.57 -20.92
N LEU A 120 26.57 -6.03 -22.08
CA LEU A 120 25.18 -6.10 -22.53
C LEU A 120 24.66 -7.55 -22.62
N LYS A 121 25.53 -8.52 -22.92
CA LYS A 121 25.17 -9.95 -22.98
C LYS A 121 24.81 -10.52 -21.61
N GLU A 122 25.51 -10.09 -20.56
CA GLU A 122 25.23 -10.49 -19.17
C GLU A 122 24.02 -9.76 -18.60
N LEU A 123 23.94 -8.44 -18.85
CA LEU A 123 22.77 -7.64 -18.47
C LEU A 123 21.51 -8.12 -19.18
N TYR A 124 21.60 -8.63 -20.41
CA TYR A 124 20.47 -9.24 -21.09
C TYR A 124 20.01 -10.56 -20.43
N LYS A 125 20.92 -11.34 -19.84
CA LYS A 125 20.54 -12.52 -19.04
C LYS A 125 19.87 -12.12 -17.73
N ASP A 126 20.28 -11.00 -17.14
CA ASP A 126 19.65 -10.42 -15.94
C ASP A 126 18.35 -9.67 -16.25
N TYR A 127 18.15 -9.23 -17.50
CA TYR A 127 16.90 -8.63 -17.99
C TYR A 127 15.82 -9.68 -18.30
N LYS A 128 16.19 -10.92 -18.62
CA LYS A 128 15.22 -12.00 -18.84
C LYS A 128 14.53 -12.31 -17.51
N PRO A 129 13.19 -12.22 -17.44
CA PRO A 129 12.48 -12.42 -16.18
C PRO A 129 12.70 -13.84 -15.64
N LYS A 130 13.40 -13.94 -14.51
CA LYS A 130 13.49 -15.13 -13.64
C LYS A 130 12.20 -15.26 -12.83
N ALA A 131 11.99 -16.40 -12.18
CA ALA A 131 10.85 -16.58 -11.26
C ALA A 131 10.85 -15.56 -10.11
N SER A 132 12.04 -15.07 -9.72
CA SER A 132 12.27 -13.95 -8.79
C SER A 132 11.92 -12.57 -9.33
N ASP A 133 11.83 -12.43 -10.66
CA ASP A 133 11.61 -11.15 -11.36
C ASP A 133 10.15 -10.95 -11.74
N ARG A 134 9.24 -11.73 -11.13
CA ARG A 134 7.84 -11.37 -11.12
C ARG A 134 7.75 -9.97 -10.50
N ASN A 135 7.42 -8.96 -11.32
CA ASN A 135 6.91 -7.66 -10.89
C ASN A 135 5.54 -7.82 -10.21
N THR A 136 5.44 -8.72 -9.25
CA THR A 136 4.38 -8.78 -8.28
C THR A 136 4.91 -8.00 -7.10
N CYS A 137 4.33 -6.83 -6.85
CA CYS A 137 4.33 -6.30 -5.50
C CYS A 137 3.96 -7.46 -4.56
N ALA A 138 4.88 -7.83 -3.65
CA ALA A 138 4.66 -8.91 -2.69
C ALA A 138 3.84 -8.43 -1.47
N CYS A 139 3.26 -7.23 -1.56
CA CYS A 139 2.37 -6.70 -0.54
C CYS A 139 1.03 -7.44 -0.58
N ILE A 140 0.59 -7.86 0.61
CA ILE A 140 -0.72 -8.46 0.82
C ILE A 140 -1.88 -7.55 0.38
N ASP A 141 -1.74 -6.23 0.54
CA ASP A 141 -2.79 -5.27 0.23
C ASP A 141 -3.00 -5.19 -1.30
N HIS A 142 -1.92 -5.10 -2.07
CA HIS A 142 -1.96 -5.16 -3.54
C HIS A 142 -2.46 -6.50 -4.06
N GLU A 143 -1.93 -7.61 -3.53
CA GLU A 143 -2.30 -8.94 -4.00
C GLU A 143 -3.77 -9.26 -3.69
N ASN A 144 -4.29 -8.85 -2.52
CA ASN A 144 -5.70 -9.03 -2.20
C ASN A 144 -6.61 -8.23 -3.12
N VAL A 145 -6.35 -6.93 -3.33
CA VAL A 145 -7.15 -6.13 -4.27
C VAL A 145 -7.08 -6.72 -5.68
N LYS A 146 -5.91 -7.19 -6.11
CA LYS A 146 -5.75 -7.85 -7.41
C LYS A 146 -6.59 -9.13 -7.52
N LEU A 147 -6.58 -9.99 -6.51
CA LEU A 147 -7.37 -11.23 -6.50
C LEU A 147 -8.88 -10.94 -6.60
N LEU A 148 -9.37 -9.94 -5.86
CA LEU A 148 -10.77 -9.52 -5.92
C LEU A 148 -11.11 -8.93 -7.30
N LEU A 149 -10.25 -8.03 -7.79
CA LEU A 149 -10.41 -7.36 -9.08
C LEU A 149 -10.41 -8.36 -10.25
N GLU A 150 -9.52 -9.35 -10.22
CA GLU A 150 -9.49 -10.43 -11.21
C GLU A 150 -10.79 -11.23 -11.19
N ARG A 151 -11.34 -11.54 -10.01
CA ARG A 151 -12.60 -12.26 -9.89
C ARG A 151 -13.78 -11.47 -10.44
N ILE A 152 -13.88 -10.18 -10.09
CA ILE A 152 -14.94 -9.28 -10.58
C ILE A 152 -14.84 -9.12 -12.11
N HIS A 153 -13.62 -8.97 -12.64
CA HIS A 153 -13.38 -8.83 -14.08
C HIS A 153 -13.75 -10.09 -14.86
N GLN A 154 -13.41 -11.29 -14.37
CA GLN A 154 -13.76 -12.56 -15.01
C GLN A 154 -15.27 -12.73 -15.20
N SER A 155 -16.06 -12.12 -14.33
CA SER A 155 -17.53 -12.13 -14.40
C SER A 155 -18.11 -11.05 -15.30
N GLY A 156 -17.27 -10.24 -15.96
CA GLY A 156 -17.69 -9.19 -16.89
C GLY A 156 -18.25 -7.94 -16.22
N LEU A 157 -18.14 -7.83 -14.89
CA LEU A 157 -18.69 -6.72 -14.11
C LEU A 157 -17.90 -5.42 -14.27
N ILE A 158 -16.60 -5.52 -14.59
CA ILE A 158 -15.71 -4.38 -14.81
C ILE A 158 -14.86 -4.60 -16.06
N GLY A 159 -14.51 -3.49 -16.72
CA GLY A 159 -13.78 -3.51 -18.00
C GLY A 159 -12.27 -3.74 -17.88
N SER A 160 -11.68 -3.62 -16.69
CA SER A 160 -10.23 -3.72 -16.48
C SER A 160 -9.87 -4.50 -15.22
N LYS A 161 -8.73 -5.19 -15.27
CA LYS A 161 -8.08 -5.87 -14.14
C LYS A 161 -6.88 -5.07 -13.58
N SER A 162 -6.78 -3.79 -13.92
CA SER A 162 -5.69 -2.90 -13.49
C SER A 162 -6.07 -2.19 -12.19
N ILE A 163 -5.24 -2.35 -11.15
CA ILE A 163 -5.38 -1.58 -9.91
C ILE A 163 -5.31 -0.08 -10.19
N SER A 164 -4.42 0.36 -11.10
CA SER A 164 -4.32 1.78 -11.46
C SER A 164 -5.62 2.31 -12.07
N ASP A 165 -6.28 1.52 -12.91
CA ASP A 165 -7.57 1.92 -13.51
C ASP A 165 -8.69 1.95 -12.48
N ALA A 166 -8.64 1.05 -11.48
CA ALA A 166 -9.59 1.04 -10.37
C ALA A 166 -9.40 2.30 -9.49
N LEU A 167 -8.17 2.64 -9.14
CA LEU A 167 -7.87 3.85 -8.36
C LEU A 167 -8.32 5.12 -9.09
N ILE A 168 -8.06 5.24 -10.40
CA ILE A 168 -8.49 6.40 -11.21
C ILE A 168 -10.02 6.58 -11.19
N GLN A 169 -10.80 5.50 -11.02
CA GLN A 169 -12.26 5.60 -10.96
C GLN A 169 -12.77 6.16 -9.63
N ILE A 170 -12.03 5.98 -8.53
CA ILE A 170 -12.47 6.40 -7.19
C ILE A 170 -11.83 7.71 -6.72
N VAL A 171 -10.83 8.25 -7.42
CA VAL A 171 -10.18 9.52 -7.05
C VAL A 171 -10.15 10.54 -8.20
N CYS A 172 -10.24 11.83 -7.86
CA CYS A 172 -10.10 12.91 -8.84
C CYS A 172 -8.69 12.99 -9.44
N ASP A 173 -7.66 12.81 -8.59
CA ASP A 173 -6.26 12.84 -8.99
C ASP A 173 -5.43 11.88 -8.13
N VAL A 174 -4.78 10.92 -8.79
CA VAL A 174 -3.91 9.93 -8.15
C VAL A 174 -2.62 10.52 -7.58
N LYS A 175 -2.23 11.73 -7.99
CA LYS A 175 -1.07 12.46 -7.47
C LYS A 175 -1.43 13.37 -6.31
N ASN A 176 -2.70 13.59 -6.04
CA ASN A 176 -3.14 14.45 -4.95
C ASN A 176 -3.26 13.66 -3.64
N LYS A 177 -2.54 14.10 -2.60
CA LYS A 177 -2.58 13.45 -1.28
C LYS A 177 -3.99 13.33 -0.73
N LYS A 178 -4.77 14.43 -0.71
CA LYS A 178 -6.13 14.44 -0.13
C LYS A 178 -7.07 13.48 -0.86
N CYS A 179 -6.95 13.36 -2.18
CA CYS A 179 -7.74 12.42 -2.97
C CYS A 179 -7.41 10.97 -2.59
N MET A 180 -6.12 10.59 -2.61
CA MET A 180 -5.67 9.24 -2.30
C MET A 180 -5.82 8.87 -0.82
N PHE A 181 -5.85 9.86 0.07
CA PHE A 181 -6.13 9.69 1.50
C PHE A 181 -7.64 9.66 1.80
N ARG A 182 -8.50 9.76 0.78
CA ARG A 182 -9.97 9.77 0.91
C ARG A 182 -10.49 10.95 1.75
N GLN A 183 -9.80 12.09 1.70
CA GLN A 183 -10.12 13.34 2.41
C GLN A 183 -10.62 14.44 1.45
N CYS A 184 -10.67 14.18 0.15
CA CYS A 184 -11.18 15.12 -0.84
C CYS A 184 -12.71 15.12 -0.86
N ALA A 185 -13.34 16.26 -0.60
CA ALA A 185 -14.80 16.39 -0.55
C ALA A 185 -15.52 15.96 -1.85
N THR A 186 -14.82 15.93 -2.98
CA THR A 186 -15.40 15.54 -4.28
C THR A 186 -15.41 14.03 -4.52
N CYS A 187 -14.40 13.29 -4.00
CA CYS A 187 -14.24 11.87 -4.31
C CYS A 187 -14.14 10.94 -3.09
N CYS A 188 -14.20 11.47 -1.86
CA CYS A 188 -14.03 10.67 -0.64
C CYS A 188 -15.09 9.56 -0.46
N TYR A 189 -16.22 9.67 -1.16
CA TYR A 189 -17.30 8.66 -1.16
C TYR A 189 -17.45 7.93 -2.50
N SER A 190 -16.54 8.15 -3.46
CA SER A 190 -16.62 7.49 -4.77
C SER A 190 -16.21 6.04 -4.67
N GLU A 191 -17.07 5.13 -5.10
CA GLU A 191 -16.82 3.69 -5.15
C GLU A 191 -16.95 3.17 -6.59
N ILE A 192 -16.40 1.98 -6.85
CA ILE A 192 -16.65 1.30 -8.12
C ILE A 192 -17.99 0.60 -8.04
N GLU A 193 -18.93 1.10 -8.83
CA GLU A 193 -20.23 0.48 -9.03
C GLU A 193 -20.18 -0.50 -10.22
N ALA A 194 -20.76 -1.69 -10.04
CA ALA A 194 -20.90 -2.68 -11.10
C ALA A 194 -22.34 -3.21 -11.14
N ALA A 195 -22.88 -3.37 -12.35
CA ALA A 195 -24.21 -3.92 -12.54
C ALA A 195 -24.21 -5.42 -12.16
N LEU A 196 -24.84 -5.75 -11.04
CA LEU A 196 -24.90 -7.12 -10.54
C LEU A 196 -25.50 -8.09 -11.57
N PRO A 197 -25.05 -9.36 -11.60
CA PRO A 197 -25.64 -10.37 -12.48
C PRO A 197 -27.13 -10.56 -12.16
N GLN A 198 -27.97 -10.75 -13.19
CA GLN A 198 -29.43 -10.88 -13.01
C GLN A 198 -29.86 -12.07 -12.14
N ASN A 199 -29.04 -13.13 -12.09
CA ASN A 199 -29.21 -14.27 -11.18
C ASN A 199 -27.99 -14.34 -10.26
N PRO A 200 -27.97 -13.63 -9.12
CA PRO A 200 -26.82 -13.62 -8.23
C PRO A 200 -26.78 -14.93 -7.44
N GLY A 201 -26.22 -15.98 -8.05
CA GLY A 201 -25.74 -17.14 -7.31
C GLY A 201 -24.57 -16.76 -6.40
N LEU A 202 -24.20 -17.66 -5.49
CA LEU A 202 -23.02 -17.48 -4.65
C LEU A 202 -21.75 -17.40 -5.51
N VAL A 203 -20.86 -16.50 -5.13
CA VAL A 203 -19.54 -16.33 -5.73
C VAL A 203 -18.47 -16.71 -4.74
N THR A 204 -17.48 -17.48 -5.22
CA THR A 204 -16.26 -17.77 -4.47
C THR A 204 -15.12 -16.88 -4.96
N TRP A 205 -14.35 -16.33 -4.04
CA TRP A 205 -13.13 -15.57 -4.30
C TRP A 205 -12.03 -15.96 -3.31
N GLN A 206 -10.79 -15.55 -3.59
CA GLN A 206 -9.65 -15.84 -2.74
C GLN A 206 -9.05 -14.56 -2.17
N GLN A 207 -8.57 -14.63 -0.93
CA GLN A 207 -7.74 -13.59 -0.32
C GLN A 207 -6.73 -14.18 0.65
N TRP A 208 -5.62 -13.48 0.83
CA TRP A 208 -4.65 -13.74 1.87
C TRP A 208 -5.12 -13.16 3.20
N GLU A 209 -5.03 -13.96 4.25
CA GLU A 209 -5.34 -13.59 5.63
C GLU A 209 -4.17 -14.00 6.53
N ARG A 210 -4.01 -13.26 7.63
CA ARG A 210 -3.06 -13.63 8.69
C ARG A 210 -3.80 -14.52 9.69
N GLU A 211 -3.33 -15.75 9.84
CA GLU A 211 -3.85 -16.71 10.82
C GLU A 211 -2.89 -16.80 12.02
N ARG A 212 -3.43 -16.59 13.21
CA ARG A 212 -2.70 -16.77 14.47
C ARG A 212 -2.94 -18.20 14.95
N VAL A 213 -1.86 -18.95 15.10
CA VAL A 213 -1.87 -20.33 15.62
C VAL A 213 -1.12 -20.32 16.95
N CYS A 214 -1.78 -20.81 18.00
CA CYS A 214 -1.17 -21.05 19.28
C CYS A 214 -0.74 -22.52 19.34
N SER A 215 0.55 -22.76 19.52
CA SER A 215 1.10 -24.10 19.74
C SER A 215 2.09 -24.01 20.90
N GLU A 216 1.94 -24.89 21.89
CA GLU A 216 2.84 -25.00 23.05
C GLU A 216 3.09 -23.67 23.78
N GLY A 217 2.05 -22.84 23.94
CA GLY A 217 2.15 -21.54 24.62
C GLY A 217 2.83 -20.43 23.81
N LYS A 218 3.24 -20.70 22.57
CA LYS A 218 3.77 -19.70 21.63
C LYS A 218 2.75 -19.38 20.55
N THR A 219 2.48 -18.10 20.34
CA THR A 219 1.60 -17.62 19.26
C THR A 219 2.44 -17.31 18.02
N PHE A 220 2.20 -18.06 16.96
CA PHE A 220 2.80 -17.82 15.65
C PHE A 220 1.75 -17.26 14.71
N SER A 221 2.12 -16.29 13.86
CA SER A 221 1.24 -15.82 12.80
C SER A 221 1.77 -16.26 11.44
N HIS A 222 0.96 -16.94 10.65
CA HIS A 222 1.30 -17.32 9.28
C HIS A 222 0.25 -16.79 8.31
N PHE A 223 0.61 -16.70 7.02
CA PHE A 223 -0.29 -16.21 5.99
C PHE A 223 -0.92 -17.37 5.24
N VAL A 224 -2.24 -17.37 5.15
CA VAL A 224 -3.02 -18.39 4.45
C VAL A 224 -3.87 -17.75 3.39
N LYS A 225 -3.89 -18.36 2.20
CA LYS A 225 -4.81 -17.97 1.14
C LYS A 225 -6.13 -18.73 1.33
N ARG A 226 -7.16 -18.04 1.81
CA ARG A 226 -8.50 -18.62 2.01
C ARG A 226 -9.39 -18.40 0.80
N ALA A 227 -10.26 -19.38 0.56
CA ALA A 227 -11.40 -19.23 -0.33
C ALA A 227 -12.63 -18.83 0.48
N LEU A 228 -13.22 -17.69 0.14
CA LEU A 228 -14.46 -17.19 0.74
C LEU A 228 -15.59 -17.35 -0.26
N THR A 229 -16.79 -17.66 0.23
CA THR A 229 -18.01 -17.77 -0.57
C THR A 229 -19.06 -16.85 0.02
N GLY A 230 -19.68 -16.03 -0.83
CA GLY A 230 -20.70 -15.07 -0.42
C GLY A 230 -21.49 -14.56 -1.61
N THR A 231 -22.22 -13.46 -1.43
CA THR A 231 -22.94 -12.79 -2.52
C THR A 231 -22.01 -11.91 -3.35
N TRP A 232 -22.49 -11.45 -4.51
CA TRP A 232 -21.76 -10.47 -5.32
C TRP A 232 -21.63 -9.11 -4.63
N GLU A 233 -22.60 -8.74 -3.79
CA GLU A 233 -22.56 -7.54 -2.97
C GLU A 233 -21.45 -7.62 -1.93
N ASP A 234 -21.29 -8.77 -1.27
CA ASP A 234 -20.20 -9.01 -0.32
C ASP A 234 -18.81 -8.86 -0.99
N LEU A 235 -18.67 -9.42 -2.20
CA LEU A 235 -17.43 -9.31 -2.98
C LEU A 235 -17.13 -7.86 -3.36
N LEU A 236 -18.11 -7.12 -3.90
CA LEU A 236 -17.93 -5.72 -4.29
C LEU A 236 -17.64 -4.82 -3.09
N LYS A 237 -18.35 -5.01 -1.99
CA LYS A 237 -18.10 -4.30 -0.73
C LYS A 237 -16.68 -4.56 -0.23
N SER A 238 -16.27 -5.82 -0.13
CA SER A 238 -14.91 -6.18 0.29
C SER A 238 -13.84 -5.60 -0.65
N PHE A 239 -14.13 -5.56 -1.95
CA PHE A 239 -13.25 -4.95 -2.93
C PHE A 239 -13.12 -3.44 -2.75
N ASN A 240 -14.23 -2.70 -2.64
CA ASN A 240 -14.20 -1.24 -2.44
C ASN A 240 -13.54 -0.87 -1.11
N GLU A 241 -13.83 -1.57 -0.01
CA GLU A 241 -13.17 -1.35 1.29
C GLU A 241 -11.64 -1.52 1.21
N LYS A 242 -11.17 -2.58 0.54
CA LYS A 242 -9.73 -2.80 0.35
C LYS A 242 -9.11 -1.84 -0.66
N LEU A 243 -9.84 -1.44 -1.70
CA LEU A 243 -9.39 -0.46 -2.68
C LEU A 243 -9.20 0.93 -2.03
N ASP A 244 -10.10 1.32 -1.13
CA ASP A 244 -10.01 2.56 -0.35
C ASP A 244 -8.76 2.56 0.54
N ALA A 245 -8.51 1.47 1.27
CA ALA A 245 -7.27 1.32 2.04
C ALA A 245 -6.02 1.32 1.14
N LEU A 246 -6.10 0.67 -0.02
CA LEU A 246 -5.01 0.60 -0.99
C LEU A 246 -4.68 1.96 -1.60
N ALA A 247 -5.64 2.87 -1.77
CA ALA A 247 -5.40 4.20 -2.30
C ALA A 247 -4.36 4.95 -1.45
N LYS A 248 -4.54 4.98 -0.13
CA LYS A 248 -3.58 5.60 0.79
C LYS A 248 -2.21 4.92 0.71
N HIS A 249 -2.18 3.59 0.79
CA HIS A 249 -0.95 2.79 0.76
C HIS A 249 -0.16 2.99 -0.55
N GLN A 250 -0.85 2.97 -1.70
CA GLN A 250 -0.26 3.20 -3.02
C GLN A 250 0.37 4.59 -3.12
N TYR A 251 -0.33 5.62 -2.62
CA TYR A 251 0.18 6.98 -2.63
C TYR A 251 1.46 7.10 -1.79
N ILE A 252 1.44 6.62 -0.54
CA ILE A 252 2.60 6.72 0.34
C ILE A 252 3.78 5.98 -0.28
N TRP A 253 3.59 4.76 -0.80
CA TRP A 253 4.67 4.03 -1.47
C TRP A 253 5.31 4.83 -2.60
N ILE A 254 4.52 5.31 -3.55
CA ILE A 254 5.03 6.08 -4.69
C ILE A 254 5.73 7.35 -4.20
N HIS A 255 5.08 8.09 -3.30
CA HIS A 255 5.60 9.36 -2.78
C HIS A 255 6.94 9.16 -2.06
N GLN A 256 7.05 8.16 -1.18
CA GLN A 256 8.30 7.84 -0.48
C GLN A 256 9.43 7.52 -1.46
N VAL A 257 9.16 6.69 -2.48
CA VAL A 257 10.15 6.36 -3.51
C VAL A 257 10.61 7.59 -4.29
N GLU A 258 9.66 8.46 -4.67
CA GLU A 258 9.96 9.71 -5.39
C GLU A 258 10.79 10.67 -4.53
N GLN A 259 10.42 10.88 -3.27
CA GLN A 259 11.14 11.76 -2.34
C GLN A 259 12.55 11.24 -2.04
N CYS A 260 12.71 9.94 -1.76
CA CYS A 260 14.02 9.34 -1.52
C CYS A 260 14.92 9.40 -2.76
N ARG A 261 14.35 9.23 -3.97
CA ARG A 261 15.10 9.41 -5.22
C ARG A 261 15.51 10.87 -5.41
N ALA A 262 14.61 11.81 -5.18
CA ALA A 262 14.89 13.24 -5.30
C ALA A 262 16.01 13.67 -4.33
N LEU A 263 15.96 13.21 -3.07
CA LEU A 263 16.99 13.44 -2.07
C LEU A 263 18.37 12.98 -2.57
N LYS A 264 18.50 11.72 -3.00
CA LYS A 264 19.78 11.18 -3.51
C LYS A 264 20.31 11.93 -4.73
N ASN A 265 19.42 12.41 -5.61
CA ASN A 265 19.80 13.15 -6.81
C ASN A 265 20.15 14.61 -6.57
N SER A 266 19.92 15.14 -5.36
CA SER A 266 20.11 16.56 -5.01
C SER A 266 21.01 16.74 -3.77
N LEU A 267 21.85 15.74 -3.47
CA LEU A 267 22.77 15.79 -2.35
C LEU A 267 23.79 16.92 -2.51
N GLN A 268 23.97 17.69 -1.45
CA GLN A 268 25.03 18.69 -1.33
C GLN A 268 26.30 18.05 -0.76
N ASP A 269 27.44 18.74 -0.88
CA ASP A 269 28.73 18.19 -0.47
C ASP A 269 28.85 17.97 1.06
N HIS A 270 28.06 18.68 1.86
CA HIS A 270 27.97 18.54 3.33
C HIS A 270 26.90 17.52 3.78
N GLU A 271 26.25 16.84 2.84
CA GLU A 271 25.16 15.88 3.10
C GLU A 271 25.59 14.45 2.79
N VAL A 272 25.07 13.51 3.56
CA VAL A 272 25.23 12.08 3.28
C VAL A 272 23.92 11.34 3.51
N VAL A 273 23.63 10.34 2.66
CA VAL A 273 22.52 9.41 2.85
C VAL A 273 23.07 8.05 3.27
N VAL A 274 22.54 7.48 4.35
CA VAL A 274 22.78 6.10 4.77
C VAL A 274 21.47 5.33 4.60
N HIS A 275 21.39 4.56 3.52
CA HIS A 275 20.29 3.64 3.26
C HIS A 275 20.65 2.28 3.84
N MET A 276 19.84 1.72 4.73
CA MET A 276 20.19 0.51 5.48
C MET A 276 19.04 -0.48 5.56
N ASP A 277 19.40 -1.74 5.75
CA ASP A 277 18.48 -2.82 6.09
C ASP A 277 19.24 -3.99 6.73
N PHE A 278 18.55 -4.77 7.55
CA PHE A 278 19.02 -6.08 7.98
C PHE A 278 18.73 -7.10 6.87
N SER A 279 19.79 -7.72 6.36
CA SER A 279 19.61 -8.94 5.60
C SER A 279 19.14 -10.04 6.55
N GLU A 280 18.25 -10.91 6.07
CA GLU A 280 17.98 -12.18 6.73
C GLU A 280 19.30 -12.87 7.13
N ASN A 281 19.33 -13.35 8.37
CA ASN A 281 20.49 -13.99 8.98
C ASN A 281 21.06 -15.08 8.07
N TYR A 282 22.39 -15.10 7.96
CA TYR A 282 23.06 -16.15 7.22
C TYR A 282 23.19 -17.39 8.10
N ALA A 283 22.52 -18.47 7.72
CA ALA A 283 22.77 -19.78 8.30
C ALA A 283 24.13 -20.28 7.78
N CYS A 284 25.09 -20.44 8.69
CA CYS A 284 26.43 -20.94 8.40
C CYS A 284 26.36 -22.39 7.86
N LYS A 285 27.20 -22.71 6.87
CA LYS A 285 27.14 -23.95 6.10
C LYS A 285 28.52 -24.53 5.90
N LEU A 286 28.58 -25.85 5.84
CA LEU A 286 29.78 -26.62 5.53
C LEU A 286 29.64 -27.23 4.15
N ASN A 287 30.76 -27.45 3.47
CA ASN A 287 30.78 -28.10 2.17
C ASN A 287 30.22 -29.53 2.26
N VAL A 288 30.55 -30.24 3.35
CA VAL A 288 29.99 -31.56 3.66
C VAL A 288 29.37 -31.53 5.05
N GLU A 289 28.06 -31.69 5.11
CA GLU A 289 27.30 -31.73 6.36
C GLU A 289 26.89 -33.17 6.69
N VAL A 290 27.11 -33.60 7.93
CA VAL A 290 26.49 -34.83 8.45
C VAL A 290 24.98 -34.63 8.60
N GLN A 291 24.20 -35.71 8.49
CA GLN A 291 22.74 -35.65 8.52
C GLN A 291 22.18 -34.93 9.77
N SER A 292 22.82 -35.11 10.93
CA SER A 292 22.44 -34.42 12.18
C SER A 292 22.64 -32.90 12.15
N PHE A 293 23.58 -32.40 11.33
CA PHE A 293 23.83 -30.98 11.12
C PHE A 293 22.81 -30.34 10.17
N HIS A 294 22.20 -31.13 9.28
CA HIS A 294 21.21 -30.68 8.30
C HIS A 294 19.80 -30.50 8.91
N PHE A 295 19.42 -31.34 9.89
CA PHE A 295 18.05 -31.38 10.45
C PHE A 295 17.92 -30.81 11.87
N GLY A 296 19.01 -30.54 12.58
CA GLY A 296 18.99 -29.88 13.88
C GLY A 296 19.23 -28.39 13.72
N GLY A 297 18.55 -27.53 14.48
CA GLY A 297 18.79 -26.08 14.58
C GLY A 297 20.19 -25.68 15.10
N SER A 298 21.20 -26.52 14.87
CA SER A 298 22.61 -26.42 15.27
C SER A 298 23.42 -25.48 14.37
N ARG A 299 22.87 -25.05 13.24
CA ARG A 299 23.55 -24.07 12.37
C ARG A 299 23.66 -22.73 13.09
N LYS A 300 24.89 -22.30 13.36
CA LYS A 300 25.14 -20.93 13.82
C LYS A 300 24.63 -19.95 12.77
N GLN A 301 24.04 -18.87 13.23
CA GLN A 301 23.53 -17.81 12.39
C GLN A 301 24.40 -16.56 12.55
N ALA A 302 24.66 -15.88 11.46
CA ALA A 302 25.32 -14.57 11.46
C ALA A 302 24.30 -13.49 11.12
N THR A 303 24.25 -12.45 11.94
CA THR A 303 23.49 -11.23 11.63
C THR A 303 24.29 -10.39 10.65
N ILE A 304 23.64 -9.94 9.58
CA ILE A 304 24.25 -9.10 8.54
C ILE A 304 23.40 -7.84 8.39
N HIS A 305 23.92 -6.71 8.86
CA HIS A 305 23.33 -5.41 8.61
C HIS A 305 24.07 -4.72 7.46
N THR A 306 23.31 -4.30 6.46
CA THR A 306 23.84 -3.78 5.20
C THR A 306 23.52 -2.31 5.05
N CYS A 307 24.46 -1.53 4.53
CA CYS A 307 24.25 -0.11 4.28
C CYS A 307 24.78 0.28 2.90
N MET A 308 24.03 1.13 2.21
CA MET A 308 24.47 1.85 1.04
C MET A 308 24.56 3.34 1.38
N VAL A 309 25.78 3.87 1.32
CA VAL A 309 26.08 5.26 1.66
C VAL A 309 26.21 6.05 0.37
N TYR A 310 25.51 7.18 0.27
CA TYR A 310 25.56 8.08 -0.89
C TYR A 310 26.08 9.46 -0.46
N LYS A 311 27.12 9.93 -1.15
CA LYS A 311 27.62 11.31 -1.12
C LYS A 311 27.48 11.91 -2.53
N SER A 312 27.68 13.22 -2.67
CA SER A 312 27.69 13.90 -3.97
C SER A 312 28.58 13.16 -5.01
N GLY A 313 27.95 12.52 -6.00
CA GLY A 313 28.62 11.76 -7.07
C GLY A 313 29.30 10.44 -6.66
N MET A 314 29.17 9.98 -5.42
CA MET A 314 29.84 8.79 -4.91
C MET A 314 28.90 7.89 -4.10
N SER A 315 29.16 6.59 -4.13
CA SER A 315 28.39 5.62 -3.36
C SER A 315 29.29 4.50 -2.83
N GLN A 316 29.16 4.13 -1.56
CA GLN A 316 29.95 3.08 -0.91
C GLN A 316 29.03 2.09 -0.18
N ALA A 317 29.21 0.80 -0.45
CA ALA A 317 28.51 -0.27 0.24
C ALA A 317 29.27 -0.69 1.51
N TYR A 318 28.53 -0.96 2.58
CA TYR A 318 29.02 -1.49 3.84
C TYR A 318 28.22 -2.72 4.22
N ALA A 319 28.87 -3.64 4.92
CA ALA A 319 28.20 -4.71 5.64
C ALA A 319 28.86 -4.90 7.00
N THR A 320 28.03 -5.02 8.01
CA THR A 320 28.47 -5.23 9.38
C THR A 320 27.95 -6.59 9.84
N ILE A 321 28.85 -7.40 10.40
CA ILE A 321 28.59 -8.80 10.76
C ILE A 321 28.69 -8.93 12.29
N SER A 322 27.75 -9.68 12.89
CA SER A 322 27.80 -10.04 14.30
C SER A 322 27.36 -11.49 14.51
N ASP A 323 27.80 -12.06 15.61
CA ASP A 323 27.25 -13.28 16.21
C ASP A 323 25.99 -13.02 17.05
N SER A 324 25.75 -11.77 17.47
CA SER A 324 24.50 -11.37 18.10
C SER A 324 23.33 -11.50 17.14
N LEU A 325 22.22 -12.09 17.58
CA LEU A 325 20.96 -12.19 16.81
C LEU A 325 19.98 -11.05 17.13
N ARG A 326 20.42 -10.03 17.86
CA ARG A 326 19.62 -8.84 18.14
C ARG A 326 19.45 -8.01 16.86
N HIS A 327 18.21 -7.59 16.60
CA HIS A 327 17.87 -6.63 15.55
C HIS A 327 17.19 -5.38 16.11
N ASP A 328 17.17 -5.22 17.44
CA ASP A 328 16.55 -4.07 18.08
C ASP A 328 17.29 -2.76 17.76
N GLU A 329 16.69 -1.62 18.08
CA GLU A 329 17.28 -0.32 17.76
C GLU A 329 18.71 -0.14 18.31
N ARG A 330 19.06 -0.79 19.43
CA ARG A 330 20.42 -0.72 19.98
C ARG A 330 21.41 -1.45 19.10
N ALA A 331 21.05 -2.65 18.62
CA ALA A 331 21.83 -3.36 17.62
C ALA A 331 21.97 -2.51 16.35
N VAL A 332 20.91 -1.86 15.86
CA VAL A 332 21.00 -0.94 14.70
C VAL A 332 22.09 0.11 14.91
N TRP A 333 22.10 0.81 16.05
CA TRP A 333 23.09 1.86 16.31
C TRP A 333 24.51 1.32 16.54
N ALA A 334 24.65 0.13 17.13
CA ALA A 334 25.94 -0.55 17.23
C ALA A 334 26.51 -0.90 15.84
N HIS A 335 25.66 -1.46 14.97
CA HIS A 335 26.00 -1.76 13.57
C HIS A 335 26.30 -0.49 12.75
N LEU A 336 25.60 0.62 13.02
CA LEU A 336 25.86 1.91 12.37
C LEU A 336 27.13 2.59 12.86
N LYS A 337 27.55 2.37 14.11
CA LYS A 337 28.69 3.06 14.71
C LYS A 337 29.96 3.03 13.84
N PRO A 338 30.51 1.87 13.42
CA PRO A 338 31.73 1.85 12.61
C PRO A 338 31.53 2.37 11.18
N VAL A 339 30.28 2.38 10.69
CA VAL A 339 29.93 2.98 9.39
C VAL A 339 29.98 4.50 9.51
N LEU A 340 29.39 5.06 10.58
CA LEU A 340 29.45 6.50 10.87
C LEU A 340 30.87 6.95 11.21
N ASP A 341 31.66 6.16 11.94
CA ASP A 341 33.07 6.46 12.22
C ASP A 341 33.88 6.67 10.92
N ASP A 342 33.63 5.86 9.89
CA ASP A 342 34.28 6.00 8.57
C ASP A 342 33.77 7.23 7.81
N ILE A 343 32.44 7.42 7.76
CA ILE A 343 31.81 8.49 6.98
C ILE A 343 32.07 9.88 7.54
N LEU A 344 32.05 10.01 8.87
CA LEU A 344 32.17 11.27 9.61
C LEU A 344 33.62 11.60 9.99
N SER A 345 34.59 10.81 9.54
CA SER A 345 36.00 11.23 9.50
C SER A 345 36.21 12.49 8.64
N ASP A 346 35.32 12.69 7.67
CA ASP A 346 35.18 13.89 6.86
C ASP A 346 34.35 14.94 7.62
N THR A 347 35.03 15.93 8.20
CA THR A 347 34.42 16.98 9.03
C THR A 347 33.54 17.96 8.24
N ALA A 348 33.50 17.87 6.90
CA ALA A 348 32.62 18.68 6.08
C ALA A 348 31.14 18.22 6.15
N ILE A 349 30.88 16.99 6.60
CA ILE A 349 29.52 16.45 6.69
C ILE A 349 28.81 17.03 7.92
N THR A 350 27.76 17.82 7.70
CA THR A 350 26.93 18.39 8.77
C THR A 350 25.51 17.86 8.78
N THR A 351 25.08 17.18 7.71
CA THR A 351 23.70 16.75 7.53
C THR A 351 23.62 15.27 7.18
N LEU A 352 22.84 14.51 7.95
CA LEU A 352 22.73 13.06 7.85
C LEU A 352 21.31 12.61 7.52
N HIS A 353 21.16 11.89 6.41
CA HIS A 353 19.88 11.36 5.98
C HIS A 353 19.87 9.83 6.10
N PHE A 354 19.01 9.29 6.95
CA PHE A 354 18.76 7.85 7.02
C PHE A 354 17.59 7.44 6.12
N MET A 355 17.72 6.27 5.53
CA MET A 355 16.64 5.56 4.84
C MET A 355 16.61 4.12 5.31
N SER A 356 15.43 3.62 5.68
CA SER A 356 15.23 2.23 6.07
C SER A 356 13.80 1.80 5.80
N ASP A 357 13.50 0.52 6.03
CA ASP A 357 12.13 0.08 6.21
C ASP A 357 11.58 0.45 7.61
N GLY A 358 10.30 0.13 7.86
CA GLY A 358 9.57 0.56 9.05
C GLY A 358 9.16 -0.49 10.13
N PRO A 359 9.84 -1.64 10.33
CA PRO A 359 9.58 -2.54 11.45
C PRO A 359 9.67 -1.80 12.80
N LEU A 360 8.64 -1.99 13.63
CA LEU A 360 8.57 -1.38 14.96
C LEU A 360 9.65 -1.93 15.91
N THR A 361 10.08 -3.17 15.69
CA THR A 361 11.10 -3.79 16.55
C THR A 361 12.51 -3.29 16.24
N GLN A 362 12.73 -2.54 15.15
CA GLN A 362 14.06 -2.20 14.65
C GLN A 362 14.22 -0.68 14.45
N TYR A 363 13.66 -0.13 13.37
CA TYR A 363 13.92 1.25 12.96
C TYR A 363 12.82 2.23 13.36
N ARG A 364 11.55 1.81 13.37
CA ARG A 364 10.42 2.74 13.55
C ARG A 364 9.82 2.64 14.95
N ASN A 365 10.58 3.06 15.96
CA ASN A 365 10.12 3.10 17.34
C ASN A 365 10.69 4.28 18.13
N ARG A 366 10.04 4.59 19.26
CA ARG A 366 10.39 5.74 20.11
C ARG A 366 11.84 5.73 20.60
N LYS A 367 12.43 4.55 20.84
CA LYS A 367 13.80 4.42 21.31
C LYS A 367 14.78 4.75 20.19
N ASN A 368 14.54 4.26 18.97
CA ASN A 368 15.33 4.66 17.81
C ASN A 368 15.21 6.17 17.53
N PHE A 369 14.01 6.75 17.68
CA PHE A 369 13.81 8.18 17.49
C PHE A 369 14.65 9.01 18.47
N TYR A 370 14.69 8.60 19.74
CA TYR A 370 15.55 9.21 20.73
C TYR A 370 17.05 9.08 20.38
N LEU A 371 17.51 7.87 20.01
CA LEU A 371 18.91 7.62 19.64
C LEU A 371 19.32 8.47 18.42
N MET A 372 18.45 8.59 17.42
CA MET A 372 18.63 9.50 16.29
C MET A 372 18.76 10.95 16.73
N CYS A 373 17.96 11.40 17.70
CA CYS A 373 17.98 12.78 18.18
C CYS A 373 19.10 13.06 19.19
N THR A 374 20.04 12.13 19.39
CA THR A 374 21.09 12.25 20.40
C THR A 374 22.47 11.88 19.84
N LEU A 375 22.65 10.62 19.42
CA LEU A 375 23.98 10.09 19.10
C LEU A 375 24.71 10.81 17.95
N PRO A 376 24.06 11.17 16.82
CA PRO A 376 24.76 11.87 15.74
C PRO A 376 25.21 13.28 16.10
N PHE A 377 24.50 13.98 16.99
CA PHE A 377 24.87 15.33 17.43
C PHE A 377 26.18 15.34 18.21
N LEU A 378 26.47 14.27 18.98
CA LEU A 378 27.75 14.08 19.67
C LEU A 378 28.95 14.00 18.70
N ARG A 379 28.67 13.80 17.40
CA ARG A 379 29.66 13.68 16.32
C ARG A 379 29.68 14.90 15.40
N GLY A 380 29.08 16.01 15.82
CA GLY A 380 29.09 17.27 15.07
C GLY A 380 28.03 17.41 13.96
N ILE A 381 27.11 16.45 13.85
CA ILE A 381 25.96 16.57 12.94
C ILE A 381 25.01 17.64 13.45
N LYS A 382 24.50 18.48 12.53
CA LYS A 382 23.59 19.58 12.81
C LYS A 382 22.15 19.27 12.41
N GLU A 383 21.97 18.53 11.33
CA GLU A 383 20.64 18.21 10.79
C GLU A 383 20.54 16.73 10.46
N ILE A 384 19.40 16.13 10.79
CA ILE A 384 19.16 14.70 10.60
C ILE A 384 17.76 14.48 10.05
N THR A 385 17.62 13.58 9.10
CA THR A 385 16.31 13.09 8.67
C THR A 385 16.28 11.56 8.66
N TRP A 386 15.21 10.93 9.15
CA TRP A 386 14.92 9.51 8.89
C TRP A 386 13.77 9.41 7.93
N ASN A 387 13.89 8.62 6.87
CA ASN A 387 12.81 8.38 5.92
C ASN A 387 12.51 6.88 5.88
N PHE A 388 11.28 6.51 6.21
CA PHE A 388 10.82 5.12 6.22
C PHE A 388 10.12 4.80 4.89
N SER A 389 10.43 3.66 4.30
CA SER A 389 9.65 3.13 3.18
C SER A 389 8.26 2.68 3.64
N GLU A 390 7.29 2.71 2.73
CA GLU A 390 5.98 2.10 2.97
C GLU A 390 6.13 0.58 3.20
N LYS A 391 5.25 0.02 4.04
CA LYS A 391 5.27 -1.40 4.43
C LYS A 391 5.27 -2.31 3.20
N ALA A 392 6.08 -3.36 3.23
CA ALA A 392 6.25 -4.34 2.13
C ALA A 392 6.82 -3.76 0.80
N HIS A 393 7.23 -2.49 0.79
CA HIS A 393 7.84 -1.80 -0.35
C HIS A 393 9.23 -1.23 -0.06
N GLY A 394 9.88 -1.71 1.00
CA GLY A 394 11.19 -1.23 1.45
C GLY A 394 12.41 -1.78 0.72
N LYS A 395 12.21 -2.67 -0.27
CA LYS A 395 13.34 -3.28 -0.99
C LYS A 395 14.20 -2.23 -1.67
N GLY A 396 15.50 -2.30 -1.47
CA GLY A 396 16.46 -1.29 -1.89
C GLY A 396 17.86 -1.82 -2.18
N ALA A 397 18.80 -0.90 -2.33
CA ALA A 397 20.21 -1.23 -2.53
C ALA A 397 20.82 -2.10 -1.41
N PRO A 398 20.48 -1.92 -0.12
CA PRO A 398 20.96 -2.78 0.97
C PRO A 398 20.63 -4.27 0.75
N ASP A 399 19.42 -4.61 0.30
CA ASP A 399 19.05 -5.99 -0.05
C ASP A 399 19.99 -6.60 -1.11
N GLY A 400 20.38 -5.79 -2.10
CA GLY A 400 21.31 -6.20 -3.15
C GLY A 400 22.70 -6.53 -2.59
N VAL A 401 23.19 -5.72 -1.64
CA VAL A 401 24.45 -5.95 -0.92
C VAL A 401 24.35 -7.24 -0.11
N GLY A 402 23.30 -7.41 0.68
CA GLY A 402 23.08 -8.63 1.49
C GLY A 402 22.98 -9.88 0.63
N GLY A 403 22.22 -9.81 -0.47
CA GLY A 403 22.12 -10.89 -1.44
C GLY A 403 23.46 -11.22 -2.09
N SER A 404 24.30 -10.22 -2.40
CA SER A 404 25.64 -10.46 -2.97
C SER A 404 26.57 -11.17 -1.99
N ILE A 405 26.56 -10.74 -0.72
CA ILE A 405 27.35 -11.35 0.35
C ILE A 405 26.96 -12.81 0.56
N LYS A 406 25.66 -13.08 0.72
CA LYS A 406 25.15 -14.44 0.93
C LYS A 406 25.45 -15.36 -0.25
N ARG A 407 25.30 -14.88 -1.48
CA ARG A 407 25.68 -15.64 -2.69
C ARG A 407 27.18 -15.95 -2.75
N SER A 408 28.03 -15.00 -2.33
CA SER A 408 29.48 -15.20 -2.30
C SER A 408 29.86 -16.25 -1.26
N ALA A 409 29.29 -16.17 -0.04
CA ALA A 409 29.50 -17.15 1.02
C ALA A 409 29.01 -18.54 0.59
N ASP A 410 27.81 -18.63 0.01
CA ASP A 410 27.29 -19.88 -0.52
C ASP A 410 28.20 -20.42 -1.63
N ALA A 411 28.66 -19.61 -2.58
CA ALA A 411 29.54 -20.07 -3.64
C ALA A 411 30.86 -20.62 -3.10
N PHE A 412 31.45 -20.00 -2.08
CA PHE A 412 32.64 -20.52 -1.40
C PHE A 412 32.39 -21.89 -0.79
N VAL A 413 31.25 -22.07 -0.11
CA VAL A 413 30.87 -23.36 0.46
C VAL A 413 30.70 -24.43 -0.63
N HIS A 414 30.00 -24.11 -1.72
CA HIS A 414 29.84 -25.03 -2.85
C HIS A 414 31.15 -25.39 -3.58
N GLN A 415 32.22 -24.60 -3.39
CA GLN A 415 33.53 -24.85 -3.98
C GLN A 415 34.46 -25.68 -3.08
N GLY A 416 33.97 -26.17 -1.94
CA GLY A 416 34.76 -26.95 -1.00
C GLY A 416 35.07 -26.26 0.32
N GLY A 417 34.66 -25.00 0.49
CA GLY A 417 34.91 -24.22 1.70
C GLY A 417 33.94 -24.52 2.83
N ASP A 418 34.35 -24.20 4.05
CA ASP A 418 33.52 -24.32 5.25
C ASP A 418 33.35 -22.94 5.91
N ILE A 419 32.12 -22.64 6.33
CA ILE A 419 31.80 -21.49 7.18
C ILE A 419 31.03 -22.05 8.38
N GLN A 420 31.71 -22.28 9.49
CA GLN A 420 31.14 -22.83 10.72
C GLN A 420 30.49 -21.77 11.61
N GLY A 421 30.87 -20.49 11.45
CA GLY A 421 30.33 -19.43 12.28
C GLY A 421 30.50 -18.01 11.74
N PRO A 422 29.93 -17.02 12.44
CA PRO A 422 29.94 -15.61 12.02
C PRO A 422 31.35 -15.02 11.85
N GLN A 423 32.30 -15.38 12.71
CA GLN A 423 33.69 -14.91 12.64
C GLN A 423 34.42 -15.44 11.38
N GLU A 424 34.13 -16.69 10.99
CA GLU A 424 34.67 -17.26 9.75
C GLU A 424 34.04 -16.61 8.52
N LEU A 425 32.73 -16.35 8.56
CA LEU A 425 32.06 -15.58 7.52
C LEU A 425 32.72 -14.19 7.36
N PHE A 426 32.94 -13.47 8.46
CA PHE A 426 33.61 -12.17 8.43
C PHE A 426 35.02 -12.27 7.84
N SER A 427 35.83 -13.22 8.31
CA SER A 427 37.20 -13.45 7.83
C SER A 427 37.27 -13.80 6.35
N PHE A 428 36.31 -14.60 5.85
CA PHE A 428 36.16 -14.91 4.44
C PHE A 428 35.84 -13.66 3.62
N LEU A 429 34.88 -12.85 4.10
CA LEU A 429 34.46 -11.63 3.41
C LEU A 429 35.57 -10.58 3.37
N GLU A 430 36.32 -10.41 4.45
CA GLU A 430 37.43 -9.46 4.51
C GLU A 430 38.56 -9.81 3.53
N LYS A 431 38.81 -11.11 3.32
CA LYS A 431 39.80 -11.60 2.33
C LYS A 431 39.29 -11.54 0.88
N SER A 432 37.98 -11.36 0.69
CA SER A 432 37.40 -11.30 -0.65
C SER A 432 37.76 -9.99 -1.35
N SER A 433 38.00 -10.03 -2.67
CA SER A 433 38.23 -8.84 -3.48
C SER A 433 36.91 -8.11 -3.78
N SER A 434 36.26 -7.62 -2.72
CA SER A 434 34.96 -6.94 -2.77
C SER A 434 35.12 -5.42 -2.63
N THR A 435 34.23 -4.67 -3.28
CA THR A 435 34.11 -3.22 -3.05
C THR A 435 33.32 -2.89 -1.80
N VAL A 436 32.67 -3.87 -1.16
CA VAL A 436 31.93 -3.70 0.10
C VAL A 436 32.93 -3.61 1.25
N LYS A 437 32.78 -2.60 2.12
CA LYS A 437 33.56 -2.51 3.35
C LYS A 437 32.91 -3.34 4.44
N PHE A 438 33.64 -4.33 4.96
CA PHE A 438 33.16 -5.19 6.04
C PHE A 438 33.60 -4.66 7.40
N LYS A 439 32.71 -4.74 8.40
CA LYS A 439 33.02 -4.41 9.81
C LYS A 439 32.48 -5.51 10.73
N TRP A 440 33.22 -5.81 11.78
CA TRP A 440 32.78 -6.72 12.84
C TRP A 440 32.11 -5.93 13.97
N ILE A 441 31.04 -6.48 14.55
CA ILE A 441 30.33 -5.94 15.71
C ILE A 441 30.32 -7.00 16.81
N ALA A 442 30.96 -6.71 17.93
CA ALA A 442 30.93 -7.59 19.10
C ALA A 442 29.65 -7.34 19.94
N GLU A 443 29.23 -8.32 20.73
CA GLU A 443 28.10 -8.17 21.67
C GLU A 443 28.32 -6.97 22.61
N ASP A 444 29.54 -6.76 23.10
CA ASP A 444 29.89 -5.61 23.94
C ASP A 444 29.62 -4.26 23.26
N ASP A 445 29.72 -4.18 21.93
CA ASP A 445 29.40 -2.95 21.20
C ASP A 445 27.89 -2.65 21.22
N ILE A 446 27.06 -3.70 21.27
CA ILE A 446 25.59 -3.59 21.38
C ILE A 446 25.22 -3.23 22.82
N VAL A 447 25.81 -3.91 23.80
CA VAL A 447 25.57 -3.66 25.23
C VAL A 447 25.90 -2.21 25.61
N ARG A 448 26.98 -1.63 25.07
CA ARG A 448 27.30 -0.21 25.29
C ARG A 448 26.21 0.75 24.80
N VAL A 449 25.42 0.38 23.79
CA VAL A 449 24.30 1.21 23.31
C VAL A 449 23.08 1.08 24.23
N ASP A 450 22.96 -0.01 24.99
CA ASP A 450 21.87 -0.17 25.96
C ASP A 450 21.91 0.95 27.02
N GLU A 451 23.11 1.38 27.43
CA GLU A 451 23.33 2.49 28.37
C GLU A 451 22.87 3.86 27.82
N ALA A 452 22.80 4.01 26.50
CA ALA A 452 22.43 5.27 25.86
C ALA A 452 20.91 5.50 25.83
N VAL A 453 20.09 4.48 26.08
CA VAL A 453 18.62 4.59 26.03
C VAL A 453 18.05 4.76 27.44
N PRO A 454 17.36 5.87 27.75
CA PRO A 454 16.70 6.04 29.04
C PRO A 454 15.67 4.94 29.32
N ASN A 455 15.56 4.54 30.60
CA ASN A 455 14.57 3.55 31.05
C ASN A 455 13.12 3.96 30.74
N ALA A 456 12.84 5.26 30.82
CA ALA A 456 11.55 5.84 30.48
C ALA A 456 11.72 6.86 29.35
N LEU A 457 10.93 6.71 28.29
CA LEU A 457 10.84 7.65 27.18
C LEU A 457 9.37 8.00 26.93
N PRO A 458 9.04 9.28 26.66
CA PRO A 458 7.68 9.67 26.35
C PRO A 458 7.15 8.96 25.10
N VAL A 459 5.84 8.70 25.08
CA VAL A 459 5.18 7.98 23.98
C VAL A 459 5.03 8.90 22.77
N VAL A 460 5.52 8.45 21.61
CA VAL A 460 5.29 9.11 20.32
C VAL A 460 4.03 8.54 19.68
N LYS A 461 2.90 9.25 19.81
CA LYS A 461 1.61 8.83 19.27
C LYS A 461 1.66 8.74 17.73
N GLY A 462 0.94 7.78 17.16
CA GLY A 462 0.84 7.63 15.71
C GLY A 462 2.10 7.10 15.00
N THR A 463 3.02 6.44 15.73
CA THR A 463 4.30 5.91 15.20
C THR A 463 4.15 5.13 13.88
N LEU A 464 3.10 4.31 13.74
CA LEU A 464 2.84 3.53 12.51
C LEU A 464 2.53 4.38 11.27
N GLY A 465 2.05 5.62 11.46
CA GLY A 465 1.78 6.56 10.39
C GLY A 465 2.99 7.41 10.01
N ILE A 466 4.08 7.37 10.78
CA ILE A 466 5.27 8.19 10.54
C ILE A 466 6.10 7.60 9.41
N HIS A 467 6.39 8.44 8.40
CA HIS A 467 7.27 8.11 7.29
C HIS A 467 8.48 9.04 7.16
N GLN A 468 8.47 10.16 7.87
CA GLN A 468 9.64 11.02 8.00
C GLN A 468 9.77 11.58 9.40
N ILE A 469 11.01 11.59 9.88
CA ILE A 469 11.44 12.31 11.08
C ILE A 469 12.51 13.30 10.66
N THR A 470 12.48 14.50 11.21
CA THR A 470 13.52 15.52 11.01
C THR A 470 13.90 16.11 12.36
N THR A 471 15.18 16.34 12.59
CA THR A 471 15.70 16.98 13.80
C THR A 471 16.90 17.84 13.46
N ASP A 472 16.95 19.04 14.05
CA ASP A 472 18.06 19.99 14.01
C ASP A 472 18.58 20.33 15.41
N THR A 473 17.92 19.76 16.43
CA THR A 473 18.13 20.08 17.83
C THR A 473 18.11 18.80 18.65
N PRO A 474 19.13 18.52 19.47
CA PRO A 474 19.16 17.33 20.32
C PRO A 474 17.89 17.18 21.16
N GLY A 475 17.34 15.96 21.19
CA GLY A 475 16.14 15.63 21.95
C GLY A 475 14.83 16.20 21.41
N LYS A 476 14.84 16.96 20.31
CA LYS A 476 13.62 17.46 19.66
C LYS A 476 13.51 16.89 18.26
N MET A 477 12.29 16.58 17.83
CA MET A 477 12.04 16.11 16.48
C MET A 477 10.72 16.61 15.93
N CYS A 478 10.65 16.68 14.61
CA CYS A 478 9.43 16.83 13.86
C CYS A 478 9.15 15.51 13.13
N HIS A 479 7.88 15.14 12.97
CA HIS A 479 7.49 13.95 12.21
C HIS A 479 6.32 14.21 11.25
N ARG A 480 6.24 13.42 10.17
CA ARG A 480 5.24 13.55 9.09
C ARG A 480 4.71 12.20 8.64
N GLU A 481 3.49 12.21 8.09
CA GLU A 481 2.87 11.03 7.47
C GLU A 481 3.51 10.59 6.15
N VAL A 482 4.20 11.52 5.47
CA VAL A 482 4.95 11.30 4.24
C VAL A 482 6.20 12.17 4.26
N SER A 483 7.29 11.70 3.65
CA SER A 483 8.53 12.46 3.52
C SER A 483 8.32 13.73 2.69
N CYS A 484 9.05 14.78 3.05
CA CYS A 484 8.98 16.04 2.34
C CYS A 484 10.38 16.61 2.14
N PHE A 485 10.73 16.88 0.89
CA PHE A 485 11.89 17.66 0.48
C PHE A 485 11.50 18.79 -0.49
N CYS A 486 10.22 19.21 -0.51
CA CYS A 486 9.71 20.22 -1.42
C CYS A 486 10.49 21.55 -1.35
N LEU A 487 10.84 21.99 -0.13
CA LEU A 487 11.61 23.22 0.08
C LEU A 487 13.00 23.16 -0.58
N ARG A 488 13.67 22.01 -0.49
CA ARG A 488 14.95 21.77 -1.19
C ARG A 488 14.81 21.91 -2.70
N LEU A 489 13.67 21.47 -3.25
CA LEU A 489 13.38 21.51 -4.67
C LEU A 489 12.81 22.86 -5.14
N GLY A 490 12.67 23.85 -4.25
CA GLY A 490 12.04 25.14 -4.56
C GLY A 490 10.55 25.03 -4.91
N LEU A 491 9.88 23.97 -4.44
CA LEU A 491 8.48 23.69 -4.73
C LEU A 491 7.57 24.13 -3.59
N GLN A 492 6.36 24.57 -3.93
CA GLN A 492 5.30 24.78 -2.94
C GLN A 492 4.94 23.44 -2.28
N CYS A 493 4.98 23.40 -0.94
CA CYS A 493 4.78 22.17 -0.18
C CYS A 493 3.30 21.87 0.04
N GLU A 494 2.84 20.71 -0.43
CA GLU A 494 1.48 20.19 -0.20
C GLU A 494 1.47 18.90 0.64
N CYS A 495 2.63 18.45 1.15
CA CYS A 495 2.77 17.18 1.87
C CYS A 495 2.12 17.17 3.27
N GLY A 496 1.69 18.33 3.76
CA GLY A 496 1.13 18.56 5.10
C GLY A 496 2.13 19.21 6.05
N SER A 497 1.66 19.68 7.21
CA SER A 497 2.50 20.24 8.27
C SER A 497 3.16 19.14 9.11
N PRO A 498 4.39 19.35 9.60
CA PRO A 498 5.01 18.43 10.54
C PRO A 498 4.38 18.56 11.94
N SER A 499 4.41 17.47 12.70
CA SER A 499 4.10 17.47 14.14
C SER A 499 5.39 17.54 14.95
N LEU A 500 5.46 18.45 15.92
CA LEU A 500 6.61 18.62 16.81
C LEU A 500 6.51 17.65 18.00
N PHE A 501 7.66 17.13 18.43
CA PHE A 501 7.80 16.29 19.60
C PHE A 501 9.12 16.62 20.33
N ASP A 502 9.09 16.62 21.66
CA ASP A 502 10.25 16.91 22.50
C ASP A 502 10.40 15.81 23.55
N PHE A 503 11.56 15.14 23.57
CA PHE A 503 11.87 14.08 24.52
C PHE A 503 12.19 14.59 25.93
N HIS A 504 12.53 15.87 26.08
CA HIS A 504 12.87 16.51 27.35
C HIS A 504 11.68 17.20 28.02
N SER A 505 10.60 17.44 27.27
CA SER A 505 9.34 17.97 27.81
C SER A 505 8.57 16.90 28.58
N GLY A 506 9.12 16.46 29.72
CA GLY A 506 8.36 15.72 30.72
C GLY A 506 7.34 16.66 31.37
N ASN A 507 6.05 16.38 31.20
CA ASN A 507 4.93 16.98 31.93
C ASN A 507 4.74 18.52 31.85
N ALA A 508 4.70 19.12 30.66
CA ALA A 508 4.12 20.47 30.53
C ALA A 508 3.52 20.77 29.14
N ALA A 509 2.36 21.42 29.17
CA ALA A 509 1.53 21.98 28.09
C ALA A 509 0.54 21.01 27.41
N SER A 510 -0.68 20.87 27.93
CA SER A 510 -1.82 21.82 27.85
C SER A 510 -2.40 21.97 26.45
N SER A 511 -3.54 21.31 26.22
CA SER A 511 -4.65 21.90 25.47
C SER A 511 -5.81 22.09 26.43
N THR A 512 -6.15 23.35 26.63
CA THR A 512 -7.21 23.90 27.48
C THR A 512 -8.58 23.29 27.14
N SER A 513 -9.15 22.54 28.07
CA SER A 513 -10.59 22.51 28.34
C SER A 513 -10.79 21.93 29.74
N SER A 514 -11.39 22.73 30.61
CA SER A 514 -11.90 22.37 31.93
C SER A 514 -12.63 21.02 31.91
N THR A 515 -12.41 20.17 32.93
CA THR A 515 -13.42 19.72 33.93
C THR A 515 -12.91 18.49 34.71
N THR A 516 -12.86 18.64 36.04
CA THR A 516 -12.81 17.67 37.16
C THR A 516 -11.87 16.45 37.13
N SER A 517 -10.97 16.44 38.12
CA SER A 517 -10.22 15.30 38.65
C SER A 517 -11.12 14.29 39.38
N THR A 518 -11.09 13.02 38.98
CA THR A 518 -11.57 11.89 39.79
C THR A 518 -10.48 10.82 39.84
N THR A 519 -10.13 10.39 41.05
CA THR A 519 -9.06 9.45 41.40
C THR A 519 -9.26 8.06 40.78
N THR A 520 -8.16 7.44 40.34
CA THR A 520 -8.05 6.24 39.49
C THR A 520 -8.51 4.92 40.12
N GLU A 521 -8.77 4.84 41.41
CA GLU A 521 -9.21 3.59 42.07
C GLU A 521 -10.72 3.29 41.91
N ASP A 522 -11.54 4.27 41.50
CA ASP A 522 -13.01 4.17 41.53
C ASP A 522 -13.65 3.68 40.20
N LEU A 523 -12.86 3.12 39.27
CA LEU A 523 -13.35 2.64 37.97
C LEU A 523 -13.58 1.13 37.91
N VAL A 524 -12.95 0.34 38.78
CA VAL A 524 -13.06 -1.13 38.77
C VAL A 524 -14.52 -1.56 38.96
N GLY A 525 -15.03 -2.39 38.05
CA GLY A 525 -16.40 -2.88 38.02
C GLY A 525 -17.39 -2.00 37.26
N LYS A 526 -17.04 -0.76 36.90
CA LYS A 526 -17.92 0.14 36.14
C LYS A 526 -17.91 -0.17 34.63
N MET A 527 -19.02 0.11 33.97
CA MET A 527 -19.14 0.04 32.50
C MET A 527 -18.64 1.35 31.89
N VAL A 528 -17.87 1.25 30.82
CA VAL A 528 -17.23 2.38 30.15
C VAL A 528 -17.36 2.27 28.64
N ILE A 529 -17.38 3.43 27.98
CA ILE A 529 -17.09 3.55 26.55
C ILE A 529 -15.62 3.90 26.43
N VAL A 530 -14.85 3.04 25.76
CA VAL A 530 -13.43 3.25 25.48
C VAL A 530 -13.22 3.41 23.98
N SER A 531 -12.33 4.31 23.59
CA SER A 531 -11.99 4.52 22.18
C SER A 531 -10.65 3.89 21.85
N TYR A 532 -10.62 3.00 20.86
CA TYR A 532 -9.40 2.42 20.34
C TYR A 532 -9.37 2.53 18.82
N ASP A 533 -8.28 3.07 18.29
CA ASP A 533 -8.10 3.38 16.86
C ASP A 533 -9.29 4.16 16.24
N LYS A 534 -9.78 5.17 16.98
CA LYS A 534 -10.94 6.01 16.64
C LYS A 534 -12.26 5.24 16.47
N LYS A 535 -12.38 4.07 17.10
CA LYS A 535 -13.64 3.32 17.19
C LYS A 535 -14.06 3.21 18.65
N PRO A 536 -15.34 3.47 18.97
CA PRO A 536 -15.86 3.28 20.32
C PRO A 536 -16.14 1.80 20.58
N PHE A 537 -15.85 1.36 21.80
CA PHE A 537 -16.15 0.04 22.33
C PHE A 537 -16.79 0.18 23.70
N VAL A 538 -17.72 -0.71 24.01
CA VAL A 538 -18.36 -0.77 25.33
C VAL A 538 -17.72 -1.91 26.10
N GLY A 539 -17.38 -1.70 27.37
CA GLY A 539 -16.82 -2.77 28.20
C GLY A 539 -16.84 -2.48 29.69
N GLN A 540 -16.53 -3.50 30.48
CA GLN A 540 -16.44 -3.40 31.94
C GLN A 540 -14.98 -3.35 32.36
N VAL A 541 -14.63 -2.39 33.22
CA VAL A 541 -13.29 -2.31 33.81
C VAL A 541 -13.12 -3.46 34.81
N GLN A 542 -12.15 -4.33 34.57
CA GLN A 542 -11.82 -5.45 35.44
C GLN A 542 -10.74 -5.08 36.47
N ASN A 543 -9.78 -4.25 36.07
CA ASN A 543 -8.66 -3.87 36.91
C ASN A 543 -8.10 -2.50 36.50
N VAL A 544 -7.44 -1.80 37.42
CA VAL A 544 -6.76 -0.53 37.15
C VAL A 544 -5.37 -0.58 37.79
N VAL A 545 -4.33 -0.39 36.97
CA VAL A 545 -2.93 -0.36 37.43
C VAL A 545 -2.30 0.93 36.92
N GLY A 546 -2.17 1.93 37.80
CA GLY A 546 -1.66 3.24 37.43
C GLY A 546 -2.62 4.00 36.52
N GLU A 547 -2.20 4.29 35.28
CA GLU A 547 -3.03 4.94 34.25
C GLU A 547 -3.63 3.94 33.24
N GLU A 548 -3.29 2.66 33.34
CA GLU A 548 -3.84 1.60 32.49
C GLU A 548 -5.05 0.96 33.18
N ILE A 549 -6.13 0.81 32.41
CA ILE A 549 -7.35 0.12 32.79
C ILE A 549 -7.50 -1.13 31.94
N GLU A 550 -7.75 -2.26 32.58
CA GLU A 550 -8.06 -3.51 31.90
C GLU A 550 -9.58 -3.58 31.70
N VAL A 551 -10.04 -3.63 30.46
CA VAL A 551 -11.46 -3.60 30.11
C VAL A 551 -11.84 -4.84 29.31
N SER A 552 -12.81 -5.58 29.82
CA SER A 552 -13.48 -6.65 29.07
C SER A 552 -14.51 -6.01 28.16
N CYS A 553 -14.36 -6.18 26.84
CA CYS A 553 -15.18 -5.50 25.84
C CYS A 553 -16.33 -6.36 25.32
N MET A 554 -17.47 -5.71 25.08
CA MET A 554 -18.62 -6.28 24.39
C MET A 554 -18.47 -6.11 22.88
N GLN A 555 -19.00 -7.07 22.13
CA GLN A 555 -19.08 -6.99 20.67
C GLN A 555 -20.41 -6.37 20.23
N GLN A 556 -20.34 -5.30 19.43
CA GLN A 556 -21.52 -4.72 18.80
C GLN A 556 -22.03 -5.61 17.65
N ILE A 557 -23.33 -5.91 17.65
CA ILE A 557 -23.97 -6.67 16.57
C ILE A 557 -24.53 -5.71 15.51
N GLY A 558 -23.81 -5.62 14.39
CA GLY A 558 -24.15 -4.71 13.30
C GLY A 558 -23.90 -3.25 13.67
N LYS A 559 -24.67 -2.32 13.08
CA LYS A 559 -24.61 -0.87 13.39
C LYS A 559 -25.78 -0.41 14.28
N LYS A 560 -26.28 -1.30 15.13
CA LYS A 560 -27.46 -1.06 16.00
C LYS A 560 -27.02 -1.00 17.48
N ASN A 561 -27.88 -0.44 18.33
CA ASN A 561 -27.73 -0.45 19.77
C ASN A 561 -27.99 -1.87 20.33
N ASN A 562 -27.06 -2.80 20.09
CA ASN A 562 -27.15 -4.19 20.53
C ASN A 562 -25.75 -4.79 20.69
N PHE A 563 -25.43 -5.27 21.89
CA PHE A 563 -24.10 -5.68 22.31
C PHE A 563 -24.15 -7.05 22.98
N VAL A 564 -23.11 -7.85 22.76
CA VAL A 564 -23.01 -9.21 23.29
C VAL A 564 -21.62 -9.44 23.88
N TRP A 565 -21.57 -10.08 25.04
CA TRP A 565 -20.32 -10.59 25.59
C TRP A 565 -19.78 -11.72 24.70
N PRO A 566 -18.54 -11.62 24.18
CA PRO A 566 -17.98 -12.65 23.32
C PRO A 566 -17.79 -13.96 24.11
N GLN A 567 -17.87 -15.11 23.41
CA GLN A 567 -17.70 -16.43 24.04
C GLN A 567 -16.31 -16.63 24.67
N VAL A 568 -15.30 -15.97 24.12
CA VAL A 568 -13.97 -15.81 24.73
C VAL A 568 -13.87 -14.36 25.15
N SER A 569 -13.61 -14.10 26.42
CA SER A 569 -13.53 -12.74 26.97
C SER A 569 -12.49 -11.91 26.22
N ASP A 570 -12.92 -10.80 25.62
CA ASP A 570 -12.05 -9.87 24.91
C ASP A 570 -11.54 -8.80 25.89
N VAL A 571 -10.48 -9.16 26.62
CA VAL A 571 -9.90 -8.31 27.66
C VAL A 571 -8.69 -7.57 27.10
N ILE A 572 -8.78 -6.24 27.07
CA ILE A 572 -7.80 -5.36 26.46
C ILE A 572 -7.41 -4.27 27.48
N HIS A 573 -6.14 -3.87 27.47
CA HIS A 573 -5.65 -2.76 28.27
C HIS A 573 -5.82 -1.44 27.51
N TYR A 574 -6.49 -0.48 28.14
CA TYR A 574 -6.71 0.89 27.66
C TYR A 574 -6.05 1.86 28.63
N PHE A 575 -5.81 3.11 28.23
CA PHE A 575 -5.45 4.16 29.17
C PHE A 575 -6.70 4.84 29.74
N ASN A 576 -6.61 5.42 30.92
CA ASN A 576 -7.71 6.22 31.49
C ASN A 576 -8.17 7.33 30.52
N SER A 577 -7.25 7.91 29.73
CA SER A 577 -7.58 8.88 28.68
C SER A 577 -8.39 8.33 27.49
N ASP A 578 -8.42 7.01 27.33
CA ASP A 578 -9.19 6.33 26.30
C ASP A 578 -10.63 6.08 26.74
N VAL A 579 -10.94 6.21 28.03
CA VAL A 579 -12.31 6.26 28.55
C VAL A 579 -12.95 7.56 28.06
N LYS A 580 -14.03 7.42 27.31
CA LYS A 580 -14.82 8.52 26.74
C LYS A 580 -16.04 8.83 27.58
N ALA A 581 -16.62 7.80 28.18
CA ALA A 581 -17.69 7.95 29.15
C ALA A 581 -17.71 6.77 30.11
N ILE A 582 -18.17 7.01 31.34
CA ILE A 582 -18.66 5.96 32.24
C ILE A 582 -20.16 5.89 31.98
N ILE A 583 -20.67 4.70 31.70
CA ILE A 583 -22.06 4.48 31.29
C ILE A 583 -22.79 3.62 32.31
N ALA A 584 -24.13 3.62 32.25
CA ALA A 584 -24.93 2.70 33.03
C ALA A 584 -24.72 1.25 32.56
N GLU A 585 -25.04 0.28 33.42
CA GLU A 585 -24.98 -1.13 33.04
C GLU A 585 -25.98 -1.40 31.90
N PRO A 586 -25.54 -1.97 30.75
CA PRO A 586 -26.41 -2.18 29.60
C PRO A 586 -27.64 -3.04 29.93
N GLU A 587 -28.82 -2.55 29.57
CA GLU A 587 -30.08 -3.23 29.82
C GLU A 587 -30.18 -4.52 28.98
N PRO A 588 -30.61 -5.65 29.56
CA PRO A 588 -30.79 -6.88 28.79
C PRO A 588 -31.87 -6.70 27.71
N SER A 589 -31.49 -6.88 26.44
CA SER A 589 -32.40 -6.88 25.30
C SER A 589 -32.90 -8.30 24.98
N THR A 590 -32.07 -9.31 25.21
CA THR A 590 -32.41 -10.73 25.15
C THR A 590 -31.62 -11.48 26.24
N SER A 591 -31.79 -12.80 26.35
CA SER A 591 -30.97 -13.60 27.29
C SER A 591 -29.47 -13.63 26.96
N ARG A 592 -29.07 -13.15 25.78
CA ARG A 592 -27.67 -13.17 25.31
C ARG A 592 -27.17 -11.82 24.81
N SER A 593 -27.99 -10.78 24.86
CA SER A 593 -27.61 -9.45 24.35
C SER A 593 -28.18 -8.34 25.21
N SER A 594 -27.45 -7.23 25.25
CA SER A 594 -27.81 -6.04 26.00
C SER A 594 -27.78 -4.81 25.09
N LYS A 595 -28.53 -3.79 25.46
CA LYS A 595 -28.60 -2.49 24.78
C LYS A 595 -28.17 -1.39 25.74
N LEU A 596 -27.54 -0.35 25.22
CA LEU A 596 -27.28 0.86 25.97
C LEU A 596 -28.58 1.65 26.17
N SER A 597 -28.62 2.52 27.17
CA SER A 597 -29.66 3.56 27.27
C SER A 597 -29.60 4.48 26.03
N ASP A 598 -30.68 5.21 25.74
CA ASP A 598 -30.69 6.11 24.58
C ASP A 598 -29.60 7.20 24.69
N GLU A 599 -29.35 7.72 25.90
CA GLU A 599 -28.31 8.72 26.18
C GLU A 599 -26.89 8.16 26.02
N ASP A 600 -26.64 6.95 26.53
CA ASP A 600 -25.34 6.28 26.39
C ASP A 600 -25.09 5.85 24.94
N TRP A 601 -26.14 5.52 24.20
CA TRP A 601 -26.06 5.19 22.78
C TRP A 601 -25.72 6.41 21.92
N ASP A 602 -26.33 7.57 22.18
CA ASP A 602 -25.96 8.82 21.50
C ASP A 602 -24.52 9.22 21.80
N THR A 603 -24.07 9.00 23.04
CA THR A 603 -22.67 9.17 23.45
C THR A 603 -21.75 8.19 22.69
N PHE A 604 -22.14 6.92 22.57
CA PHE A 604 -21.39 5.91 21.82
C PHE A 604 -21.25 6.25 20.33
N VAL A 605 -22.30 6.79 19.70
CA VAL A 605 -22.29 7.13 18.27
C VAL A 605 -21.54 8.43 17.97
N SER A 606 -21.49 9.36 18.92
CA SER A 606 -20.78 10.64 18.79
C SER A 606 -19.29 10.56 19.11
N THR A 607 -18.84 9.46 19.70
CA THR A 607 -17.46 9.15 20.09
C THR A 607 -16.67 8.51 18.94
#